data_AF-A0A2V9VBZ4-F1
#
_entry.id   AF-A0A2V9VBZ4-F1
#
_cell.length_a   1.000
_cell.length_b   1.000
_cell.length_c   1.000
_cell.angle_alpha   90.00
_cell.angle_beta   90.00
_cell.angle_gamma   90.00
#
_symmetry.space_group_name_H-M   'P 1'
#
loop_
_entity.id
_entity.type
_entity.pdbx_description
1 polymer ?
#
loop_
_entity_poly.entity_id
_entity_poly.type
_entity_poly.pdbx_seq_one_letter_code
_entity_poly.pdbx_strand_id
1 'polypeptide(L)' 'MAPALCSLRKCDERTQVSVSQIEEDGEIVLELTVAENDLGKVIGKSGRTARALRTLLSAAGIKAQKRYALEILE' A
#
# COMPACT_ATOMS: atom_id res chain seq x y z
N MET A 1 13.11 15.98 -2.46
CA MET A 1 13.58 15.82 -1.06
C MET A 1 12.81 14.63 -0.51
N ALA A 2 13.38 13.43 -0.60
CA ALA A 2 12.68 12.17 -0.31
C ALA A 2 12.84 11.80 1.18
N PRO A 3 11.76 11.59 1.95
CA PRO A 3 11.89 11.06 3.29
C PRO A 3 12.03 9.53 3.24
N ALA A 4 12.95 9.04 4.06
CA ALA A 4 13.41 7.67 4.08
C ALA A 4 12.48 6.75 4.90
N LEU A 5 12.35 5.52 4.39
CA LEU A 5 12.37 4.26 5.14
C LEU A 5 11.37 4.10 6.30
N CYS A 6 10.19 3.56 5.99
CA CYS A 6 9.54 2.62 6.91
C CYS A 6 9.87 1.20 6.43
N SER A 7 10.73 0.54 7.20
CA SER A 7 11.28 -0.79 6.96
C SER A 7 10.18 -1.86 6.90
N LEU A 8 9.61 -2.11 5.72
CA LEU A 8 8.83 -3.32 5.45
C LEU A 8 9.80 -4.49 5.34
N ARG A 9 10.00 -5.12 6.49
CA ARG A 9 10.79 -6.32 6.68
C ARG A 9 10.31 -7.41 5.70
N LYS A 10 11.22 -7.75 4.78
CA LYS A 10 11.23 -8.88 3.83
C LYS A 10 10.26 -10.02 4.22
N CYS A 11 9.31 -10.36 3.35
CA CYS A 11 8.52 -11.59 3.50
C CYS A 11 8.23 -12.22 2.12
N ASP A 12 8.77 -13.43 1.95
CA ASP A 12 8.61 -14.40 0.85
C ASP A 12 9.12 -14.02 -0.55
N GLU A 13 10.08 -14.82 -1.02
CA GLU A 13 10.92 -14.59 -2.21
C GLU A 13 10.20 -14.94 -3.53
N ARG A 14 8.89 -14.69 -3.63
CA ARG A 14 8.05 -15.11 -4.77
C ARG A 14 7.07 -14.08 -5.32
N THR A 15 7.21 -12.81 -4.93
CA THR A 15 6.27 -11.75 -5.35
C THR A 15 7.04 -10.47 -5.65
N GLN A 16 6.93 -9.94 -6.87
CA GLN A 16 7.60 -8.68 -7.24
C GLN A 16 6.64 -7.52 -6.96
N VAL A 17 6.75 -7.00 -5.75
CA VAL A 17 5.91 -5.91 -5.23
C VAL A 17 6.79 -4.81 -4.65
N SER A 18 6.57 -3.58 -5.11
CA SER A 18 7.23 -2.37 -4.62
C SER A 18 6.21 -1.45 -3.97
N VAL A 19 6.60 -0.80 -2.88
CA VAL A 19 5.75 0.16 -2.16
C VAL A 19 6.43 1.52 -2.16
N SER A 20 5.72 2.54 -2.64
CA SER A 20 6.13 3.94 -2.57
C SER A 20 5.12 4.72 -1.73
N GLN A 21 5.61 5.76 -1.04
CA GLN A 21 4.77 6.65 -0.25
C GLN A 21 5.02 8.07 -0.71
N ILE A 22 3.94 8.76 -1.08
CA ILE A 22 3.93 10.15 -1.47
C ILE A 22 3.06 10.91 -0.46
N GLU A 23 3.54 12.07 0.01
CA GLU A 23 2.75 12.95 0.86
C GLU A 23 2.46 14.23 0.07
N GLU A 24 1.18 14.45 -0.26
CA GLU A 24 0.67 15.59 -1.02
C GLU A 24 -0.47 16.24 -0.24
N ASP A 25 -0.36 17.55 0.03
CA ASP A 25 -1.43 18.36 0.65
C ASP A 25 -2.08 17.77 1.93
N GLY A 26 -1.30 17.02 2.73
CA GLY A 26 -1.78 16.38 3.96
C GLY A 26 -2.46 15.02 3.76
N GLU A 27 -2.50 14.54 2.52
CA GLU A 27 -2.85 13.19 2.14
C GLU A 27 -1.58 12.38 1.88
N ILE A 28 -1.57 11.14 2.36
CA ILE A 28 -0.52 10.17 2.08
C ILE A 28 -1.05 9.20 1.04
N VAL A 29 -0.46 9.21 -0.15
CA VAL A 29 -0.71 8.22 -1.18
C VAL A 29 0.30 7.09 -1.04
N LEU A 30 -0.20 5.88 -0.83
CA LEU A 30 0.59 4.66 -0.86
C LEU A 30 0.42 4.02 -2.22
N GLU A 31 1.48 4.03 -3.01
CA GLU A 31 1.52 3.38 -4.31
C GLU A 31 2.10 1.98 -4.15
N LEU A 32 1.33 0.99 -4.56
CA LEU A 32 1.70 -0.41 -4.54
C LEU A 32 1.88 -0.88 -5.98
N THR A 33 3.12 -0.90 -6.46
CA THR A 33 3.44 -1.44 -7.78
C THR A 33 3.60 -2.95 -7.67
N VAL A 34 2.80 -3.70 -8.41
CA VAL A 34 2.82 -5.16 -8.42
C VAL A 34 3.00 -5.65 -9.84
N ALA A 35 3.83 -6.68 -10.04
CA ALA A 35 3.84 -7.34 -11.33
C ALA A 35 2.45 -7.92 -11.66
N GLU A 36 2.07 -7.92 -12.95
CA GLU A 36 0.79 -8.46 -13.43
C GLU A 36 0.48 -9.88 -12.89
N ASN A 37 1.52 -10.73 -12.79
CA ASN A 37 1.43 -12.09 -12.25
C ASN A 37 1.04 -12.16 -10.75
N ASP A 38 1.22 -11.07 -10.02
CA ASP A 38 1.00 -10.99 -8.58
C ASP A 38 -0.21 -10.12 -8.20
N LEU A 39 -0.74 -9.31 -9.13
CA LEU A 39 -1.95 -8.50 -8.93
C LEU A 39 -3.11 -9.33 -8.38
N GLY A 40 -3.37 -10.50 -8.97
CA GLY A 40 -4.43 -11.41 -8.52
C GLY A 40 -4.25 -11.90 -7.08
N LYS A 41 -3.00 -12.11 -6.64
CA LYS A 41 -2.68 -12.52 -5.27
C LYS A 41 -2.83 -11.37 -4.28
N VAL A 42 -2.38 -10.17 -4.66
CA VAL A 42 -2.41 -8.96 -3.83
C VAL A 42 -3.83 -8.43 -3.64
N ILE A 43 -4.63 -8.37 -4.71
CA ILE A 43 -6.05 -8.01 -4.62
C ILE A 43 -6.82 -9.08 -3.83
N GLY A 44 -6.44 -10.33 -4.01
CA GLY A 44 -7.05 -11.50 -3.39
C GLY A 44 -8.44 -11.82 -3.97
N LYS A 45 -8.96 -13.00 -3.61
CA LYS A 45 -10.26 -13.50 -4.11
C LYS A 45 -11.39 -12.52 -3.73
N SER A 46 -11.98 -11.88 -4.74
CA SER A 46 -13.03 -10.86 -4.64
C SER A 46 -12.60 -9.53 -4.02
N GLY A 47 -11.31 -9.18 -4.08
CA GLY A 47 -10.82 -7.89 -3.55
C GLY A 47 -10.82 -7.81 -2.02
N ARG A 48 -10.97 -8.94 -1.32
CA ARG A 48 -11.03 -8.98 0.15
C ARG A 48 -9.75 -8.44 0.79
N THR A 49 -8.59 -8.79 0.22
CA THR A 49 -7.29 -8.33 0.72
C THR A 49 -7.15 -6.82 0.53
N ALA A 50 -7.44 -6.30 -0.67
CA ALA A 50 -7.41 -4.87 -0.95
C ALA A 50 -8.38 -4.07 -0.06
N ARG A 51 -9.57 -4.63 0.22
CA ARG A 51 -10.56 -3.99 1.12
C ARG A 51 -10.07 -3.96 2.57
N ALA A 52 -9.50 -5.04 3.07
CA ALA A 52 -8.92 -5.10 4.41
C ALA A 52 -7.80 -4.07 4.57
N LEU A 53 -6.91 -3.96 3.58
CA LEU A 53 -5.85 -2.94 3.53
C LEU A 53 -6.42 -1.52 3.61
N ARG A 54 -7.44 -1.19 2.81
CA ARG A 54 -8.10 0.13 2.88
C ARG A 54 -8.70 0.42 4.25
N THR A 55 -9.33 -0.57 4.88
CA THR A 55 -9.87 -0.42 6.25
C THR A 55 -8.76 -0.16 7.25
N LEU A 56 -7.64 -0.89 7.16
CA LEU A 56 -6.48 -0.68 8.02
C LEU A 56 -5.86 0.70 7.83
N LEU A 57 -5.70 1.16 6.59
CA LEU A 57 -5.18 2.48 6.28
C LEU A 57 -6.11 3.59 6.77
N SER A 58 -7.42 3.40 6.66
CA SER A 58 -8.41 4.33 7.21
C SER A 58 -8.30 4.43 8.74
N ALA A 59 -8.18 3.30 9.43
CA ALA A 59 -8.02 3.25 10.88
C ALA A 59 -6.68 3.86 11.35
N ALA A 60 -5.58 3.57 10.64
CA ALA A 60 -4.28 4.16 10.89
C ALA A 60 -4.29 5.68 10.65
N GLY A 61 -4.97 6.12 9.60
CA GLY A 61 -5.19 7.52 9.25
C GLY A 61 -5.88 8.33 10.33
N ILE A 62 -6.94 7.78 10.92
CA ILE A 62 -7.66 8.42 12.02
C ILE A 62 -6.70 8.69 13.20
N LYS A 63 -5.86 7.71 13.55
CA LYS A 63 -4.90 7.86 14.66
C LYS A 63 -3.79 8.86 14.33
N ALA A 64 -3.32 8.89 13.09
CA ALA A 64 -2.28 9.79 12.64
C ALA A 64 -2.78 11.20 12.28
N GLN A 65 -4.10 11.43 12.31
CA GLN A 65 -4.77 12.60 11.71
C GLN A 65 -4.32 12.87 10.27
N LYS A 66 -4.03 11.81 9.50
CA LYS A 66 -3.64 11.88 8.09
C LYS A 66 -4.60 11.06 7.25
N ARG A 67 -4.88 11.53 6.03
CA ARG A 67 -5.66 10.75 5.06
C ARG A 67 -4.70 9.82 4.35
N TYR A 68 -5.08 8.55 4.20
CA TYR A 68 -4.30 7.58 3.44
C TYR A 68 -5.11 7.14 2.22
N ALA A 69 -4.52 7.27 1.05
CA ALA A 69 -5.00 6.70 -0.20
C ALA A 69 -4.13 5.48 -0.55
N LEU A 70 -4.74 4.45 -1.15
CA LEU A 70 -4.04 3.28 -1.65
C LEU A 70 -4.26 3.18 -3.15
N GLU A 71 -3.18 3.30 -3.89
CA GLU A 71 -3.13 3.08 -5.32
C GLU A 71 -2.37 1.78 -5.60
N ILE A 72 -2.91 0.97 -6.50
CA ILE A 72 -2.29 -0.29 -6.91
C ILE A 72 -2.00 -0.15 -8.41
N LEU A 73 -0.73 -0.22 -8.75
CA LEU A 73 -0.21 -0.04 -10.10
C LEU A 73 0.28 -1.41 -10.63
N GLU A 74 0.11 -1.63 -11.93
CA GLU A 74 0.55 -2.82 -12.68
C GLU A 74 1.95 -2.68 -13.29
#